data_AF-R6FHW0-F1
#
_entry.id   AF-R6FHW0-F1
#
_cell.length_a   1.000
_cell.length_b   1.000
_cell.length_c   1.000
_cell.angle_alpha   90.00
_cell.angle_beta   90.00
_cell.angle_gamma   90.00
#
_symmetry.space_group_name_H-M   'P 1'
#
loop_
_entity.id
_entity.type
_entity.pdbx_description
1 polymer ?
#
loop_
_entity_poly.entity_id
_entity_poly.type
_entity_poly.pdbx_seq_one_letter_code
_entity_poly.pdbx_strand_id
1 'polypeptide(L)'
;MMQDKYIRFDWAMKRMLRDKANFVVLEGLLTVLLERKITILEILESEANQTNYDDKFNRVDIKAKEENGDIIIVEIQNTRELYYLERVLYGVSKAITEHISLGNSYAEVKKVYSISILYFDIGKGSDYLYHGVTNFVGVHTGDELSISAKQEGAIIRKMPREVFPEYYLIRVNEFNKVAKTPLEEWISYLKSGEISSDTTAPGLAEAREKLKYYNMSPKERHVYDEHINAVMIQNDVLDTAKLEGRAEGRAEGRAEGRAEGLAEGRAEGLAEGRAEEKKALARKFKEAGVSIELIAQSTGLSMEEIAAL
;
A
#
# COMPACT_ATOMS: atom_id res chain seq x y z
N MET A 1 -20.30 22.26 -25.19
CA MET A 1 -19.73 21.00 -25.72
C MET A 1 -19.85 19.97 -24.61
N MET A 2 -20.41 18.78 -24.87
CA MET A 2 -20.34 17.68 -23.91
C MET A 2 -18.85 17.40 -23.68
N GLN A 3 -18.42 17.42 -22.42
CA GLN A 3 -17.06 17.04 -22.05
C GLN A 3 -16.84 15.59 -22.50
N ASP A 4 -15.75 15.34 -23.20
CA ASP A 4 -15.42 13.98 -23.65
C ASP A 4 -15.29 13.06 -22.42
N LYS A 5 -16.09 12.00 -22.39
CA LYS A 5 -16.02 10.96 -21.36
C LYS A 5 -15.03 9.89 -21.81
N TYR A 6 -14.02 9.59 -21.00
CA TYR A 6 -13.05 8.54 -21.28
C TYR A 6 -13.33 7.27 -20.46
N ILE A 7 -12.88 6.14 -20.99
CA ILE A 7 -12.93 4.84 -20.36
C ILE A 7 -11.89 4.80 -19.24
N ARG A 8 -12.28 4.23 -18.09
CA ARG A 8 -11.38 4.04 -16.95
C ARG A 8 -10.20 3.12 -17.32
N PHE A 9 -9.01 3.47 -16.86
CA PHE A 9 -7.77 2.80 -17.27
C PHE A 9 -7.69 1.32 -16.87
N ASP A 10 -8.29 0.92 -15.74
CA ASP A 10 -8.38 -0.48 -15.30
C ASP A 10 -9.15 -1.36 -16.28
N TRP A 11 -10.25 -0.82 -16.82
CA TRP A 11 -11.02 -1.47 -17.87
C TRP A 11 -10.25 -1.54 -19.19
N ALA A 12 -9.65 -0.42 -19.58
CA ALA A 12 -8.87 -0.34 -20.80
C ALA A 12 -7.70 -1.33 -20.78
N MET A 13 -6.97 -1.43 -19.66
CA MET A 13 -5.87 -2.38 -19.45
C MET A 13 -6.29 -3.83 -19.67
N LYS A 14 -7.42 -4.24 -19.09
CA LYS A 14 -7.88 -5.64 -19.14
C LYS A 14 -8.40 -6.09 -20.51
N ARG A 15 -8.73 -5.14 -21.40
CA ARG A 15 -9.42 -5.44 -22.66
C ARG A 15 -8.73 -4.87 -23.89
N MET A 16 -8.46 -3.57 -23.86
CA MET A 16 -8.01 -2.81 -25.02
C MET A 16 -6.49 -2.76 -25.13
N LEU A 17 -5.78 -2.54 -24.02
CA LEU A 17 -4.33 -2.33 -24.04
C LEU A 17 -3.51 -3.62 -24.22
N ARG A 18 -4.19 -4.78 -24.31
CA ARG A 18 -3.58 -6.05 -24.74
C ARG A 18 -3.41 -6.13 -26.26
N ASP A 19 -4.16 -5.32 -27.02
CA ASP A 19 -3.99 -5.21 -28.45
C ASP A 19 -2.72 -4.40 -28.76
N LYS A 20 -1.89 -4.94 -29.65
CA LYS A 20 -0.65 -4.29 -30.14
C LYS A 20 -0.91 -2.90 -30.71
N ALA A 21 -2.08 -2.66 -31.31
CA ALA A 21 -2.47 -1.35 -31.79
C ALA A 21 -2.49 -0.29 -30.67
N ASN A 22 -2.64 -0.70 -29.41
CA ASN A 22 -2.83 0.18 -28.26
C ASN A 22 -1.60 0.25 -27.34
N PHE A 23 -0.49 -0.41 -27.68
CA PHE A 23 0.74 -0.41 -26.86
C PHE A 23 1.25 1.00 -26.58
N VAL A 24 1.12 1.93 -27.54
CA VAL A 24 1.54 3.34 -27.39
C VAL A 24 0.99 3.99 -26.12
N VAL A 25 -0.22 3.62 -25.69
CA VAL A 25 -0.83 4.13 -24.45
C VAL A 25 -0.05 3.64 -23.23
N LEU A 26 0.21 2.33 -23.15
CA LEU A 26 0.96 1.74 -22.04
C LEU A 26 2.44 2.14 -22.07
N GLU A 27 3.08 2.13 -23.24
CA GLU A 27 4.45 2.61 -23.46
C GLU A 27 4.62 4.06 -22.98
N GLY A 28 3.60 4.91 -23.19
CA GLY A 28 3.59 6.28 -22.71
C GLY A 28 3.69 6.39 -21.19
N LEU A 29 2.83 5.67 -20.47
CA LEU A 29 2.87 5.59 -19.01
C LEU A 29 4.22 5.04 -18.51
N LEU A 30 4.68 3.94 -19.10
CA LEU A 30 5.94 3.30 -18.71
C LEU A 30 7.14 4.20 -19.00
N THR A 31 7.10 4.96 -20.10
CA THR A 31 8.17 5.88 -20.49
C THR A 31 8.34 7.01 -19.49
N VAL A 32 7.24 7.60 -19.02
CA VAL A 32 7.30 8.67 -18.03
C VAL A 32 7.64 8.15 -16.64
N LEU A 33 7.18 6.94 -16.28
CA LEU A 33 7.40 6.36 -14.95
C LEU A 33 8.84 5.88 -14.77
N LEU A 34 9.41 5.23 -15.80
CA LEU A 34 10.77 4.68 -15.76
C LEU A 34 11.83 5.68 -16.24
N GLU A 35 11.42 6.90 -16.58
CA GLU A 35 12.28 8.01 -17.05
C GLU A 35 13.19 7.62 -18.24
N ARG A 36 12.74 6.66 -19.05
CA ARG A 36 13.41 6.21 -20.28
C ARG A 36 12.38 5.79 -21.30
N LYS A 37 12.71 5.88 -22.59
CA LYS A 37 11.82 5.37 -23.64
C LYS A 37 11.59 3.86 -23.42
N ILE A 38 10.33 3.45 -23.43
CA ILE A 38 9.91 2.05 -23.38
C ILE A 38 9.25 1.68 -24.69
N THR A 39 9.64 0.54 -25.24
CA THR A 39 8.98 -0.08 -26.39
C THR A 39 8.62 -1.52 -26.04
N ILE A 40 7.34 -1.85 -26.10
CA ILE A 40 6.81 -3.16 -25.78
C ILE A 40 6.88 -4.03 -27.04
N LEU A 41 7.57 -5.16 -26.93
CA LEU A 41 7.63 -6.15 -28.00
C LEU A 41 6.35 -6.98 -28.06
N GLU A 42 5.92 -7.47 -26.89
CA GLU A 42 4.78 -8.36 -26.74
C GLU A 42 4.20 -8.30 -25.32
N ILE A 43 2.91 -8.63 -25.22
CA ILE A 43 2.24 -8.93 -23.96
C ILE A 43 2.28 -10.44 -23.78
N LEU A 44 2.91 -10.88 -22.70
CA LEU A 44 3.10 -12.27 -22.34
C LEU A 44 1.86 -12.80 -21.62
N GLU A 45 1.56 -14.08 -21.83
CA GLU A 45 0.46 -14.75 -21.15
C GLU A 45 0.73 -14.89 -19.64
N SER A 46 -0.23 -14.48 -18.82
CA SER A 46 -0.16 -14.54 -17.36
C SER A 46 -1.09 -15.59 -16.74
N GLU A 47 -1.96 -16.24 -17.54
CA GLU A 47 -3.03 -17.12 -17.05
C GLU A 47 -2.70 -18.61 -17.12
N ALA A 48 -1.56 -18.99 -17.70
CA ALA A 48 -1.18 -20.39 -17.95
C ALA A 48 0.02 -20.85 -17.08
N ASN A 49 0.24 -20.26 -15.91
CA ASN A 49 1.47 -20.47 -15.13
C ASN A 49 1.42 -21.53 -14.01
N GLN A 50 0.34 -22.29 -13.92
CA GLN A 50 0.27 -23.48 -13.07
C GLN A 50 0.82 -24.69 -13.81
N THR A 51 1.80 -25.37 -13.21
CA THR A 51 2.31 -26.64 -13.72
C THR A 51 1.66 -27.80 -12.96
N ASN A 52 1.42 -27.62 -11.66
CA ASN A 52 0.70 -28.56 -10.80
C ASN A 52 -0.59 -27.94 -10.25
N TYR A 53 -1.54 -28.80 -9.87
CA TYR A 53 -2.83 -28.39 -9.30
C TYR A 53 -2.69 -27.57 -8.01
N ASP A 54 -1.65 -27.84 -7.21
CA ASP A 54 -1.40 -27.18 -5.92
C ASP A 54 -0.57 -25.89 -6.05
N ASP A 55 -0.13 -25.52 -7.26
CA ASP A 55 0.68 -24.31 -7.48
C ASP A 55 -0.17 -23.06 -7.22
N LYS A 56 0.37 -22.08 -6.49
CA LYS A 56 -0.27 -20.76 -6.37
C LYS A 56 -0.34 -20.08 -7.73
N PHE A 57 -1.56 -19.79 -8.18
CA PHE A 57 -1.84 -19.04 -9.40
C PHE A 57 -1.37 -17.59 -9.28
N ASN A 58 -0.70 -17.06 -10.30
CA ASN A 58 -0.36 -15.64 -10.38
C ASN A 58 -0.85 -15.05 -11.70
N ARG A 59 -2.06 -14.47 -11.68
CA ARG A 59 -2.63 -13.74 -12.81
C ARG A 59 -2.41 -12.25 -12.61
N VAL A 60 -1.46 -11.72 -13.38
CA VAL A 60 -1.21 -10.28 -13.46
C VAL A 60 -2.06 -9.64 -14.57
N ASP A 61 -2.45 -8.37 -14.39
CA ASP A 61 -3.27 -7.66 -15.36
C ASP A 61 -2.54 -7.48 -16.70
N ILE A 62 -1.25 -7.09 -16.64
CA ILE A 62 -0.34 -7.04 -17.78
C ILE A 62 1.02 -7.59 -17.39
N LYS A 63 1.56 -8.48 -18.22
CA LYS A 63 2.96 -8.89 -18.23
C LYS A 63 3.52 -8.55 -19.61
N ALA A 64 4.40 -7.58 -19.71
CA ALA A 64 4.96 -7.11 -20.97
C ALA A 64 6.45 -7.44 -21.04
N LYS A 65 6.93 -7.75 -22.24
CA LYS A 65 8.36 -7.82 -22.54
C LYS A 65 8.76 -6.59 -23.33
N GLU A 66 9.75 -5.85 -22.85
CA GLU A 66 10.26 -4.66 -23.55
C GLU A 66 11.47 -4.97 -24.44
N GLU A 67 11.93 -3.97 -25.18
CA GLU A 67 12.95 -4.10 -26.23
C GLU A 67 14.30 -4.66 -25.75
N ASN A 68 14.74 -4.36 -24.53
CA ASN A 68 15.96 -4.92 -23.95
C ASN A 68 15.74 -6.33 -23.35
N GLY A 69 14.51 -6.84 -23.40
CA GLY A 69 14.12 -8.15 -22.92
C GLY A 69 13.75 -8.20 -21.43
N ASP A 70 13.72 -7.06 -20.73
CA ASP A 70 13.21 -6.97 -19.37
C ASP A 70 11.70 -7.23 -19.35
N ILE A 71 11.21 -7.65 -18.18
CA ILE A 71 9.80 -7.93 -17.96
C ILE A 71 9.19 -6.79 -17.14
N ILE A 72 8.03 -6.31 -17.58
CA ILE A 72 7.26 -5.28 -16.89
C ILE A 72 5.92 -5.89 -16.50
N ILE A 73 5.66 -5.95 -15.20
CA ILE A 73 4.37 -6.34 -14.64
C ILE A 73 3.63 -5.07 -14.25
N VAL A 74 2.40 -4.92 -14.72
CA VAL A 74 1.51 -3.84 -14.30
C VAL A 74 0.25 -4.44 -13.71
N GLU A 75 -0.09 -4.02 -12.50
CA GLU A 75 -1.31 -4.41 -11.79
C GLU A 75 -2.11 -3.20 -11.34
N ILE A 76 -3.43 -3.31 -11.43
CA ILE A 76 -4.36 -2.30 -10.93
C ILE A 76 -5.25 -2.91 -9.87
N GLN A 77 -5.23 -2.33 -8.67
CA GLN A 77 -5.94 -2.85 -7.51
C GLN A 77 -6.90 -1.81 -6.93
N ASN A 78 -8.18 -2.21 -6.88
CA ASN A 78 -9.26 -1.40 -6.29
C ASN A 78 -9.50 -1.73 -4.82
N THR A 79 -9.21 -2.96 -4.41
CA THR A 79 -9.45 -3.45 -3.04
C THR A 79 -8.16 -3.67 -2.30
N ARG A 80 -8.17 -3.34 -1.00
CA ARG A 80 -7.07 -3.64 -0.10
C ARG A 80 -6.96 -5.15 0.14
N GLU A 81 -5.74 -5.66 -0.01
CA GLU A 81 -5.36 -7.01 0.38
C GLU A 81 -4.32 -6.93 1.51
N LEU A 82 -4.49 -7.72 2.57
CA LEU A 82 -3.58 -7.69 3.72
C LEU A 82 -2.15 -8.10 3.33
N TYR A 83 -2.02 -9.10 2.46
CA TYR A 83 -0.75 -9.69 2.04
C TYR A 83 -0.36 -9.25 0.63
N TYR A 84 -0.67 -7.99 0.27
CA TYR A 84 -0.45 -7.48 -1.09
C TYR A 84 1.03 -7.47 -1.47
N LEU A 85 1.91 -7.05 -0.56
CA LEU A 85 3.35 -6.97 -0.84
C LEU A 85 3.96 -8.37 -1.02
N GLU A 86 3.49 -9.35 -0.26
CA GLU A 86 3.86 -10.76 -0.42
C GLU A 86 3.39 -11.31 -1.76
N ARG A 87 2.20 -10.88 -2.24
CA ARG A 87 1.71 -11.23 -3.57
C ARG A 87 2.57 -10.61 -4.68
N VAL A 88 2.95 -9.34 -4.53
CA VAL A 88 3.87 -8.66 -5.46
C VAL A 88 5.23 -9.37 -5.48
N LEU A 89 5.79 -9.72 -4.31
CA LEU A 89 7.02 -10.50 -4.19
C LEU A 89 6.92 -11.85 -4.90
N TYR A 90 5.85 -12.61 -4.64
CA TYR A 90 5.61 -13.90 -5.28
C TYR A 90 5.50 -13.75 -6.79
N GLY A 91 4.75 -12.75 -7.26
CA GLY A 91 4.54 -12.53 -8.69
C GLY A 91 5.81 -12.17 -9.45
N VAL A 92 6.65 -11.32 -8.87
CA VAL A 92 7.97 -11.00 -9.44
C VAL A 92 8.88 -12.23 -9.45
N SER A 93 8.93 -12.98 -8.35
CA SER A 93 9.76 -14.19 -8.26
C SER A 93 9.33 -15.23 -9.30
N LYS A 94 8.02 -15.43 -9.46
CA LYS A 94 7.45 -16.34 -10.45
C LYS A 94 7.80 -15.90 -11.88
N ALA A 95 7.64 -14.62 -12.20
CA ALA A 95 7.99 -14.09 -13.53
C ALA A 95 9.48 -14.31 -13.86
N ILE A 96 10.38 -14.13 -12.90
CA ILE A 96 11.81 -14.45 -13.09
C ILE A 96 11.98 -15.92 -13.47
N THR A 97 11.36 -16.84 -12.71
CA THR A 97 11.51 -18.28 -12.94
C THR A 97 10.86 -18.78 -14.23
N GLU A 98 9.81 -18.12 -14.72
CA GLU A 98 9.14 -18.46 -15.99
C GLU A 98 10.00 -18.13 -17.22
N HIS A 99 10.98 -17.23 -17.08
CA HIS A 99 11.78 -16.70 -18.18
C HIS A 99 13.25 -17.16 -18.14
N ILE A 100 13.54 -18.25 -17.43
CA ILE A 100 14.83 -18.94 -17.44
C ILE A 100 14.64 -20.45 -17.52
N SER A 101 15.39 -21.13 -18.39
CA SER A 101 15.31 -22.57 -18.59
C SER A 101 16.60 -23.29 -18.18
N LEU A 102 16.51 -24.61 -17.98
CA LEU A 102 17.67 -25.44 -17.70
C LEU A 102 18.70 -25.32 -18.84
N GLY A 103 19.95 -25.03 -18.47
CA GLY A 103 21.05 -24.84 -19.43
C GLY A 103 21.31 -23.37 -19.81
N ASN A 104 20.40 -22.44 -19.47
CA ASN A 104 20.70 -21.01 -19.60
C ASN A 104 21.73 -20.56 -18.56
N SER A 105 22.52 -19.55 -18.93
CA SER A 105 23.37 -18.83 -17.98
C SER A 105 22.51 -17.95 -17.07
N TYR A 106 22.91 -17.79 -15.80
CA TYR A 106 22.26 -16.83 -14.91
C TYR A 106 22.40 -15.37 -15.37
N ALA A 107 23.34 -15.08 -16.28
CA ALA A 107 23.41 -13.77 -16.94
C ALA A 107 22.18 -13.48 -17.84
N GLU A 108 21.39 -14.50 -18.18
CA GLU A 108 20.17 -14.37 -18.98
C GLU A 108 18.92 -14.06 -18.14
N VAL A 109 19.03 -14.11 -16.79
CA VAL A 109 17.94 -13.75 -15.88
C VAL A 109 17.47 -12.33 -16.21
N LYS A 110 16.18 -12.20 -16.52
CA LYS A 110 15.58 -10.92 -16.88
C LYS A 110 15.26 -10.11 -15.64
N LYS A 111 15.58 -8.82 -15.69
CA LYS A 111 15.14 -7.89 -14.66
C LYS A 111 13.63 -7.71 -14.79
N VAL A 112 12.97 -7.54 -13.65
CA VAL A 112 11.53 -7.35 -13.57
C VAL A 112 11.21 -5.99 -12.96
N TYR A 113 10.37 -5.22 -13.63
CA TYR A 113 9.75 -4.00 -13.10
C TYR A 113 8.32 -4.34 -12.67
N SER A 114 8.00 -4.18 -11.39
CA SER A 114 6.65 -4.38 -10.86
C SER A 114 5.99 -3.05 -10.59
N ILE A 115 4.90 -2.75 -11.30
CA ILE A 115 4.17 -1.49 -11.19
C ILE A 115 2.77 -1.78 -10.64
N SER A 116 2.51 -1.26 -9.46
CA SER A 116 1.25 -1.40 -8.73
C SER A 116 0.50 -0.08 -8.71
N ILE A 117 -0.62 0.00 -9.42
CA ILE A 117 -1.55 1.14 -9.40
C ILE A 117 -2.66 0.85 -8.39
N LEU A 118 -2.66 1.57 -7.28
CA LEU A 118 -3.46 1.31 -6.10
C LEU A 118 -4.51 2.40 -5.90
N TYR A 119 -5.78 2.01 -5.86
CA TYR A 119 -6.93 2.86 -5.50
C TYR A 119 -7.34 2.69 -4.03
N PHE A 120 -6.45 2.18 -3.19
CA PHE A 120 -6.65 2.03 -1.75
C PHE A 120 -5.40 2.45 -0.99
N ASP A 121 -5.55 2.68 0.31
CA ASP A 121 -4.43 2.96 1.19
C ASP A 121 -3.73 1.67 1.65
N ILE A 122 -2.48 1.50 1.22
CA ILE A 122 -1.63 0.35 1.55
C ILE A 122 -0.97 0.48 2.94
N GLY A 123 -0.88 1.68 3.51
CA GLY A 123 -0.20 1.89 4.78
C GLY A 123 0.16 3.34 5.09
N LYS A 124 1.04 3.56 6.06
CA LYS A 124 1.47 4.91 6.43
C LYS A 124 2.48 5.45 5.42
N GLY A 125 2.22 6.66 4.92
CA GLY A 125 3.12 7.41 4.07
C GLY A 125 2.41 8.61 3.44
N SER A 126 3.15 9.66 3.09
CA SER A 126 2.58 10.91 2.55
C SER A 126 2.70 11.06 1.04
N ASP A 127 3.58 10.28 0.40
CA ASP A 127 3.77 10.34 -1.04
C ASP A 127 2.72 9.52 -1.81
N TYR A 128 2.47 9.90 -3.06
CA TYR A 128 1.62 9.17 -4.00
C TYR A 128 2.42 8.14 -4.80
N LEU A 129 3.75 8.26 -4.87
CA LEU A 129 4.63 7.35 -5.59
C LEU A 129 5.76 6.85 -4.69
N TYR A 130 5.93 5.54 -4.61
CA TYR A 130 7.09 4.92 -3.96
C TYR A 130 7.86 4.06 -4.98
N HIS A 131 9.17 4.25 -5.00
CA HIS A 131 10.10 3.46 -5.81
C HIS A 131 10.99 2.61 -4.89
N GLY A 132 10.82 1.30 -4.98
CA GLY A 132 11.58 0.30 -4.23
C GLY A 132 12.67 -0.31 -5.10
N VAL A 133 13.92 -0.20 -4.65
CA VAL A 133 15.09 -0.79 -5.29
C VAL A 133 15.90 -1.58 -4.27
N THR A 134 16.68 -2.56 -4.74
CA THR A 134 17.61 -3.29 -3.88
C THR A 134 18.97 -2.61 -3.87
N ASN A 135 19.37 -2.11 -2.69
CA ASN A 135 20.70 -1.56 -2.43
C ASN A 135 21.41 -2.41 -1.38
N PHE A 136 22.70 -2.66 -1.56
CA PHE A 136 23.54 -3.31 -0.57
C PHE A 136 24.47 -2.26 0.05
N VAL A 137 24.28 -1.99 1.34
CA VAL A 137 25.02 -0.98 2.08
C VAL A 137 25.89 -1.65 3.14
N GLY A 138 27.17 -1.28 3.20
CA GLY A 138 28.11 -1.80 4.19
C GLY A 138 27.68 -1.41 5.61
N VAL A 139 27.39 -2.41 6.46
CA VAL A 139 26.86 -2.19 7.82
C VAL A 139 27.79 -1.36 8.71
N HIS A 140 29.10 -1.38 8.45
CA HIS A 140 30.11 -0.66 9.24
C HIS A 140 30.61 0.62 8.58
N THR A 141 30.56 0.70 7.26
CA THR A 141 31.18 1.74 6.42
C THR A 141 30.17 2.70 5.81
N GLY A 142 28.93 2.24 5.62
CA GLY A 142 27.88 2.98 4.92
C GLY A 142 28.10 3.10 3.40
N ASP A 143 29.08 2.41 2.83
CA ASP A 143 29.33 2.43 1.38
C ASP A 143 28.33 1.56 0.63
N GLU A 144 28.01 1.96 -0.61
CA GLU A 144 27.18 1.16 -1.50
C GLU A 144 28.03 0.17 -2.30
N LEU A 145 27.64 -1.10 -2.29
CA LEU A 145 28.32 -2.15 -3.04
C LEU A 145 28.16 -1.92 -4.55
N SER A 146 29.27 -1.88 -5.27
CA SER A 146 29.30 -2.01 -6.73
C SER A 146 29.84 -3.39 -7.12
N ILE A 147 29.24 -4.01 -8.13
CA ILE A 147 29.61 -5.35 -8.60
C ILE A 147 30.29 -5.29 -9.96
N SER A 148 31.17 -6.25 -10.23
CA SER A 148 31.71 -6.49 -11.57
C SER A 148 30.86 -7.51 -12.30
N ALA A 149 30.43 -7.18 -13.51
CA ALA A 149 29.64 -8.05 -14.38
C ALA A 149 30.35 -8.20 -15.73
N LYS A 150 30.24 -9.38 -16.35
CA LYS A 150 30.72 -9.61 -17.72
C LYS A 150 29.58 -9.34 -18.70
N GLN A 151 29.76 -8.39 -19.60
CA GLN A 151 28.82 -8.05 -20.66
C GLN A 151 29.59 -7.84 -21.96
N GLU A 152 29.15 -8.48 -23.05
CA GLU A 152 29.78 -8.39 -24.38
C GLU A 152 31.30 -8.62 -24.40
N GLY A 153 31.79 -9.52 -23.53
CA GLY A 153 33.21 -9.84 -23.44
C GLY A 153 34.04 -8.87 -22.58
N ALA A 154 33.47 -7.76 -22.12
CA ALA A 154 34.12 -6.81 -21.21
C ALA A 154 33.67 -7.00 -19.75
N ILE A 155 34.53 -6.62 -18.80
CA ILE A 155 34.17 -6.48 -17.39
C ILE A 155 33.71 -5.04 -17.16
N ILE A 156 32.45 -4.88 -16.77
CA ILE A 156 31.85 -3.58 -16.43
C ILE A 156 31.47 -3.53 -14.96
N ARG A 157 31.36 -2.33 -14.40
CA ARG A 157 30.77 -2.12 -13.07
C ARG A 157 29.27 -1.90 -13.20
N LYS A 158 28.51 -2.56 -12.35
CA LYS A 158 27.06 -2.37 -12.18
C LYS A 158 26.72 -2.15 -10.72
N MET A 159 25.62 -1.46 -10.47
CA MET A 159 24.97 -1.39 -9.18
C MET A 159 24.01 -2.58 -9.03
N PRO A 160 23.81 -3.12 -7.82
CA PRO A 160 22.83 -4.18 -7.58
C PRO A 160 21.43 -3.85 -8.12
N ARG A 161 20.96 -2.61 -7.99
CA ARG A 161 19.69 -2.15 -8.56
C ARG A 161 19.56 -2.35 -10.09
N GLU A 162 20.66 -2.47 -10.83
CA GLU A 162 20.62 -2.76 -12.28
C GLU A 162 20.34 -4.25 -12.58
N VAL A 163 20.42 -5.12 -11.57
CA VAL A 163 20.18 -6.57 -11.68
C VAL A 163 18.88 -6.97 -10.97
N PHE A 164 18.68 -6.44 -9.76
CA PHE A 164 17.51 -6.79 -8.96
C PHE A 164 16.22 -6.14 -9.49
N PRO A 165 15.05 -6.73 -9.19
CA PRO A 165 13.77 -6.13 -9.52
C PRO A 165 13.58 -4.73 -8.92
N GLU A 166 12.77 -3.94 -9.61
CA GLU A 166 12.30 -2.63 -9.12
C GLU A 166 10.79 -2.66 -8.91
N TYR A 167 10.33 -1.95 -7.88
CA TYR A 167 8.94 -1.91 -7.48
C TYR A 167 8.44 -0.48 -7.48
N TYR A 168 7.31 -0.23 -8.12
CA TYR A 168 6.63 1.07 -8.16
C TYR A 168 5.25 0.91 -7.53
N LEU A 169 5.00 1.62 -6.43
CA LEU A 169 3.68 1.68 -5.79
C LEU A 169 3.08 3.06 -6.02
N ILE A 170 2.04 3.12 -6.85
CA ILE A 170 1.33 4.34 -7.22
C ILE A 170 0.01 4.39 -6.45
N ARG A 171 -0.07 5.24 -5.43
CA ARG A 171 -1.27 5.50 -4.64
C ARG A 171 -2.10 6.60 -5.28
N VAL A 172 -2.96 6.20 -6.23
CA VAL A 172 -3.72 7.14 -7.08
C VAL A 172 -4.54 8.13 -6.26
N ASN A 173 -5.21 7.66 -5.20
CA ASN A 173 -6.09 8.50 -4.39
C ASN A 173 -5.35 9.61 -3.62
N GLU A 174 -4.04 9.46 -3.37
CA GLU A 174 -3.22 10.43 -2.63
C GLU A 174 -2.69 11.58 -3.49
N PHE A 175 -2.85 11.47 -4.81
CA PHE A 175 -2.47 12.56 -5.69
C PHE A 175 -3.50 13.70 -5.61
N ASN A 176 -3.22 14.69 -4.76
CA ASN A 176 -4.11 15.81 -4.46
C ASN A 176 -3.57 17.17 -4.96
N LYS A 177 -2.70 17.14 -5.97
CA LYS A 177 -2.03 18.33 -6.52
C LYS A 177 -2.48 18.58 -7.96
N VAL A 178 -2.28 19.81 -8.43
CA VAL A 178 -2.39 20.14 -9.85
C VAL A 178 -1.21 19.49 -10.58
N ALA A 179 -1.49 18.73 -11.64
CA ALA A 179 -0.46 18.08 -12.44
C ALA A 179 0.43 19.10 -13.15
N LYS A 180 1.75 18.92 -13.04
CA LYS A 180 2.77 19.80 -13.65
C LYS A 180 3.81 19.03 -14.46
N THR A 181 3.88 17.71 -14.27
CA THR A 181 4.81 16.83 -14.99
C THR A 181 4.03 15.79 -15.81
N PRO A 182 4.64 15.20 -16.86
CA PRO A 182 4.00 14.15 -17.65
C PRO A 182 3.52 12.96 -16.81
N LEU A 183 4.28 12.58 -15.77
CA LEU A 183 3.86 11.51 -14.85
C LEU A 183 2.65 11.94 -14.01
N GLU A 184 2.63 13.16 -13.49
CA GLU A 184 1.48 13.68 -12.74
C GLU A 184 0.23 13.83 -13.61
N GLU A 185 0.36 14.14 -14.90
CA GLU A 185 -0.76 14.11 -15.85
C GLU A 185 -1.34 12.70 -15.98
N TRP A 186 -0.47 11.68 -16.05
CA TRP A 186 -0.90 10.28 -16.01
C TRP A 186 -1.62 9.94 -14.71
N ILE A 187 -1.06 10.32 -13.55
CA ILE A 187 -1.71 10.05 -12.25
C ILE A 187 -3.04 10.80 -12.13
N SER A 188 -3.12 12.02 -12.64
CA SER A 188 -4.37 12.79 -12.73
C SER A 188 -5.42 12.05 -13.55
N TYR A 189 -5.05 11.56 -14.74
CA TYR A 189 -5.94 10.75 -15.57
C TYR A 189 -6.37 9.46 -14.86
N LEU A 190 -5.46 8.73 -14.21
CA LEU A 190 -5.79 7.53 -13.45
C LEU A 190 -6.80 7.81 -12.32
N LYS A 191 -6.74 9.00 -11.71
CA LYS A 191 -7.63 9.43 -10.62
C LYS A 191 -8.99 9.92 -11.11
N SER A 192 -9.01 10.84 -12.08
CA SER A 192 -10.24 11.53 -12.50
C SER A 192 -10.91 10.88 -13.72
N GLY A 193 -10.16 10.12 -14.52
CA GLY A 193 -10.61 9.65 -15.83
C GLY A 193 -10.62 10.75 -16.90
N GLU A 194 -10.05 11.92 -16.62
CA GLU A 194 -10.00 13.06 -17.56
C GLU A 194 -8.60 13.22 -18.14
N ILE A 195 -8.52 13.54 -19.43
CA ILE A 195 -7.27 13.80 -20.14
C ILE A 195 -7.33 15.21 -20.71
N SER A 196 -6.32 16.04 -20.41
CA SER A 196 -6.27 17.40 -20.93
C SER A 196 -6.14 17.43 -22.45
N SER A 197 -6.76 18.42 -23.10
CA SER A 197 -6.69 18.58 -24.57
C SER A 197 -5.31 19.03 -25.05
N ASP A 198 -4.56 19.73 -24.21
CA ASP A 198 -3.21 20.26 -24.44
C ASP A 198 -2.09 19.38 -23.87
N THR A 199 -2.40 18.17 -23.39
CA THR A 199 -1.39 17.25 -22.84
C THR A 199 -0.26 16.99 -23.84
N THR A 200 0.97 17.04 -23.34
CA THR A 200 2.18 16.64 -24.09
C THR A 200 2.79 15.35 -23.54
N ALA A 201 2.16 14.75 -22.53
CA ALA A 201 2.65 13.53 -21.92
C ALA A 201 2.61 12.37 -22.94
N PRO A 202 3.71 11.61 -23.09
CA PRO A 202 3.74 10.43 -23.94
C PRO A 202 2.56 9.50 -23.68
N GLY A 203 1.89 9.07 -24.75
CA GLY A 203 0.75 8.15 -24.72
C GLY A 203 -0.60 8.75 -24.33
N LEU A 204 -0.68 9.87 -23.59
CA LEU A 204 -1.97 10.45 -23.18
C LEU A 204 -2.78 11.03 -24.34
N ALA A 205 -2.11 11.66 -25.32
CA ALA A 205 -2.80 12.14 -26.53
C ALA A 205 -3.46 10.99 -27.31
N GLU A 206 -2.78 9.85 -27.39
CA GLU A 206 -3.27 8.63 -28.04
C GLU A 206 -4.39 7.98 -27.20
N ALA A 207 -4.22 7.94 -25.87
CA ALA A 207 -5.22 7.46 -24.93
C ALA A 207 -6.53 8.27 -25.07
N ARG A 208 -6.42 9.58 -25.25
CA ARG A 208 -7.57 10.47 -25.47
C ARG A 208 -8.38 10.09 -26.69
N GLU A 209 -7.74 9.67 -27.78
CA GLU A 209 -8.46 9.26 -28.99
C GLU A 209 -9.02 7.83 -28.88
N LYS A 210 -8.22 6.91 -28.32
CA LYS A 210 -8.58 5.49 -28.27
C LYS A 210 -9.55 5.13 -27.16
N LEU A 211 -9.52 5.84 -26.04
CA LEU A 211 -10.31 5.52 -24.85
C LEU A 211 -11.59 6.36 -24.75
N LYS A 212 -12.05 6.98 -25.85
CA LYS A 212 -13.34 7.70 -25.86
C LYS A 212 -14.49 6.72 -25.61
N TYR A 213 -15.28 7.00 -24.58
CA TYR A 213 -16.45 6.18 -24.23
C TYR A 213 -17.42 6.01 -25.41
N TYR A 214 -17.60 7.07 -26.19
CA TYR A 214 -18.52 7.07 -27.32
C TYR A 214 -18.03 6.31 -28.55
N ASN A 215 -16.75 5.90 -28.59
CA ASN A 215 -16.21 5.03 -29.66
C ASN A 215 -16.58 3.56 -29.45
N MET A 216 -17.05 3.17 -28.26
CA MET A 216 -17.52 1.80 -28.00
C MET A 216 -18.87 1.52 -28.66
N SER A 217 -19.05 0.28 -29.13
CA SER A 217 -20.36 -0.21 -29.57
C SER A 217 -21.38 -0.17 -28.43
N PRO A 218 -22.70 -0.15 -28.71
CA PRO A 218 -23.73 -0.18 -27.66
C PRO A 218 -23.57 -1.35 -26.68
N LYS A 219 -23.14 -2.52 -27.16
CA LYS A 219 -22.88 -3.71 -26.33
C LYS A 219 -21.68 -3.49 -25.40
N GLU A 220 -20.59 -2.95 -25.91
CA GLU A 220 -19.38 -2.66 -25.11
C GLU A 220 -19.66 -1.58 -24.07
N ARG A 221 -20.42 -0.54 -24.42
CA ARG A 221 -20.85 0.50 -23.49
C ARG A 221 -21.66 -0.07 -22.33
N HIS A 222 -22.65 -0.92 -22.62
CA HIS A 222 -23.44 -1.57 -21.58
C HIS A 222 -22.56 -2.37 -20.61
N VAL A 223 -21.63 -3.18 -21.15
CA VAL A 223 -20.72 -3.99 -20.33
C VAL A 223 -19.74 -3.12 -19.52
N TYR A 224 -19.33 -1.97 -20.06
CA TYR A 224 -18.53 -0.99 -19.32
C TYR A 224 -19.32 -0.27 -18.23
N ASP A 225 -20.56 0.14 -18.51
CA ASP A 225 -21.41 0.81 -17.54
C ASP A 225 -21.74 -0.12 -16.34
N GLU A 226 -21.96 -1.41 -16.60
CA GLU A 226 -22.07 -2.44 -15.56
C GLU A 226 -20.79 -2.59 -14.73
N HIS A 227 -19.61 -2.52 -15.35
CA HIS A 227 -18.33 -2.52 -14.62
C HIS A 227 -18.19 -1.30 -13.72
N ILE A 228 -18.53 -0.11 -14.22
CA ILE A 228 -18.52 1.11 -13.40
C ILE A 228 -19.49 1.00 -12.24
N ASN A 229 -20.70 0.48 -12.46
CA ASN A 229 -21.68 0.24 -11.40
C ASN A 229 -21.14 -0.75 -10.35
N ALA A 230 -20.55 -1.86 -10.78
CA ALA A 230 -19.94 -2.84 -9.88
C ALA A 230 -18.82 -2.23 -9.01
N VAL A 231 -17.97 -1.37 -9.59
CA VAL A 231 -16.91 -0.69 -8.83
C VAL A 231 -17.49 0.35 -7.86
N MET A 232 -18.55 1.07 -8.24
CA MET A 232 -19.24 2.00 -7.32
C MET A 232 -19.84 1.26 -6.12
N ILE A 233 -20.58 0.18 -6.36
CA ILE A 233 -21.16 -0.66 -5.31
C ILE A 233 -20.06 -1.20 -4.39
N GLN A 234 -18.95 -1.66 -4.96
CA GLN A 234 -17.83 -2.16 -4.19
C GLN A 234 -17.22 -1.08 -3.29
N ASN A 235 -17.06 0.14 -3.79
CA ASN A 235 -16.57 1.27 -2.99
C ASN A 235 -17.54 1.61 -1.85
N ASP A 236 -18.85 1.65 -2.11
CA ASP A 236 -19.87 1.92 -1.09
C ASP A 236 -19.86 0.87 0.03
N VAL A 237 -19.69 -0.41 -0.33
CA VAL A 237 -19.54 -1.51 0.64
C VAL A 237 -18.30 -1.31 1.50
N LEU A 238 -17.16 -0.96 0.89
CA LEU A 238 -15.90 -0.73 1.62
C LEU A 238 -15.98 0.49 2.54
N ASP A 239 -16.59 1.58 2.09
CA ASP A 239 -16.76 2.79 2.88
C ASP A 239 -17.71 2.54 4.06
N THR A 240 -18.79 1.80 3.84
CA THR A 240 -19.72 1.38 4.91
C THR A 240 -18.99 0.54 5.95
N ALA A 241 -18.27 -0.51 5.53
CA ALA A 241 -17.50 -1.37 6.44
C ALA A 241 -16.44 -0.58 7.23
N LYS A 242 -15.79 0.41 6.60
CA LYS A 242 -14.82 1.30 7.27
C LYS A 242 -15.48 2.22 8.29
N LEU A 243 -16.68 2.73 8.00
CA LEU A 243 -17.45 3.56 8.92
C LEU A 243 -17.94 2.75 10.13
N GLU A 244 -18.51 1.58 9.89
CA GLU A 244 -18.98 0.65 10.93
C GLU A 244 -17.81 0.20 11.82
N GLY A 245 -16.71 -0.29 11.24
CA GLY A 245 -15.55 -0.71 12.02
C GLY A 245 -14.92 0.43 12.84
N ARG A 246 -14.97 1.68 12.35
CA ARG A 246 -14.57 2.86 13.15
C ARG A 246 -15.57 3.17 14.27
N ALA A 247 -16.85 2.98 14.05
CA ALA A 247 -17.88 3.21 15.06
C ALA A 247 -17.78 2.17 16.19
N GLU A 248 -17.65 0.90 15.83
CA GLU A 248 -17.44 -0.23 16.74
C GLU A 248 -16.15 -0.05 17.55
N GLY A 249 -15.01 0.17 16.90
CA GLY A 249 -13.73 0.38 17.62
C GLY A 249 -13.75 1.59 18.56
N ARG A 250 -14.49 2.66 18.23
CA ARG A 250 -14.71 3.79 19.17
C ARG A 250 -15.67 3.45 20.30
N ALA A 251 -16.63 2.56 20.09
CA ALA A 251 -17.55 2.13 21.13
C ALA A 251 -16.84 1.22 22.13
N GLU A 252 -16.09 0.24 21.62
CA GLU A 252 -15.25 -0.68 22.40
C GLU A 252 -14.20 0.07 23.20
N GLY A 253 -13.38 0.92 22.55
CA GLY A 253 -12.36 1.69 23.25
C GLY A 253 -12.93 2.64 24.31
N ARG A 254 -14.14 3.16 24.13
CA ARG A 254 -14.84 3.96 25.17
C ARG A 254 -15.41 3.09 26.29
N ALA A 255 -15.76 1.84 26.02
CA ALA A 255 -16.24 0.91 27.05
C ALA A 255 -15.07 0.42 27.91
N GLU A 256 -13.98 -0.01 27.26
CA GLU A 256 -12.73 -0.41 27.92
C GLU A 256 -12.17 0.72 28.77
N GLY A 257 -11.97 1.91 28.20
CA GLY A 257 -11.43 3.05 28.96
C GLY A 257 -12.32 3.50 30.12
N ARG A 258 -13.65 3.32 30.02
CA ARG A 258 -14.56 3.57 31.16
C ARG A 258 -14.45 2.49 32.23
N ALA A 259 -14.30 1.23 31.84
CA ALA A 259 -14.14 0.13 32.77
C ALA A 259 -12.80 0.24 33.53
N GLU A 260 -11.72 0.53 32.82
CA GLU A 260 -10.39 0.77 33.40
C GLU A 260 -10.42 1.97 34.34
N GLY A 261 -10.92 3.13 33.89
CA GLY A 261 -11.00 4.32 34.74
C GLY A 261 -11.90 4.15 35.97
N LEU A 262 -12.99 3.39 35.88
CA LEU A 262 -13.82 3.07 37.05
C LEU A 262 -13.11 2.13 38.02
N ALA A 263 -12.35 1.15 37.51
CA ALA A 263 -11.59 0.23 38.34
C ALA A 263 -10.46 0.96 39.08
N GLU A 264 -9.70 1.81 38.39
CA GLU A 264 -8.65 2.66 38.97
C GLU A 264 -9.24 3.61 40.02
N GLY A 265 -10.26 4.40 39.66
CA GLY A 265 -10.88 5.34 40.59
C GLY A 265 -11.51 4.66 41.82
N ARG A 266 -12.06 3.45 41.67
CA ARG A 266 -12.55 2.67 42.81
C ARG A 266 -11.42 2.18 43.70
N ALA A 267 -10.30 1.75 43.12
CA ALA A 267 -9.14 1.30 43.88
C ALA A 267 -8.53 2.46 44.68
N GLU A 268 -8.35 3.63 44.05
CA GLU A 268 -7.87 4.86 44.69
C GLU A 268 -8.81 5.31 45.81
N GLY A 269 -10.12 5.42 45.53
CA GLY A 269 -11.11 5.84 46.53
C GLY A 269 -11.21 4.89 47.73
N LEU A 270 -11.05 3.58 47.52
CA LEU A 270 -10.97 2.60 48.62
C LEU A 270 -9.68 2.75 49.44
N ALA A 271 -8.56 3.06 48.80
CA ALA A 271 -7.29 3.28 49.50
C ALA A 271 -7.34 4.56 50.34
N GLU A 272 -7.83 5.66 49.77
CA GLU A 272 -8.03 6.93 50.47
C GLU A 272 -9.01 6.77 51.64
N GLY A 273 -10.16 6.13 51.41
CA GLY A 273 -11.15 5.89 52.44
C GLY A 273 -10.60 5.08 53.63
N ARG A 274 -9.81 4.04 53.38
CA ARG A 274 -9.14 3.27 54.44
C ARG A 274 -8.10 4.11 55.19
N ALA A 275 -7.37 4.98 54.50
CA ALA A 275 -6.39 5.85 55.14
C ALA A 275 -7.07 6.88 56.06
N GLU A 276 -8.17 7.48 55.62
CA GLU A 276 -8.94 8.43 56.42
C GLU A 276 -9.65 7.75 57.61
N GLU A 277 -10.19 6.54 57.43
CA GLU A 277 -10.77 5.76 58.53
C GLU A 277 -9.72 5.45 59.62
N LYS A 278 -8.50 5.05 59.23
CA LYS A 278 -7.39 4.82 60.16
C LYS A 278 -7.05 6.08 60.96
N LYS A 279 -6.98 7.25 60.30
CA LYS A 279 -6.72 8.53 60.97
C LYS A 279 -7.84 8.92 61.93
N ALA A 280 -9.10 8.76 61.51
CA ALA A 280 -10.26 9.07 62.34
C ALA A 280 -10.32 8.18 63.59
N LEU A 281 -9.99 6.89 63.45
CA LEU A 281 -9.91 5.95 64.57
C LEU A 281 -8.77 6.32 65.53
N ALA A 282 -7.58 6.67 65.00
CA ALA A 282 -6.45 7.11 65.80
C ALA A 282 -6.78 8.38 66.62
N ARG A 283 -7.49 9.36 66.04
CA ARG A 283 -7.97 10.55 66.77
C ARG A 283 -8.89 10.18 67.93
N LYS A 284 -9.88 9.30 67.70
CA LYS A 284 -10.78 8.84 68.77
C LYS A 284 -10.05 8.12 69.90
N PHE A 285 -9.06 7.29 69.60
CA PHE A 285 -8.25 6.64 70.63
C PHE A 285 -7.36 7.62 71.40
N LYS A 286 -6.81 8.63 70.73
CA LYS A 286 -6.04 9.70 71.36
C LYS A 286 -6.91 10.52 72.33
N GLU A 287 -8.12 10.87 71.91
CA GLU A 287 -9.14 11.54 72.77
C GLU A 287 -9.54 10.68 73.98
N ALA A 288 -9.59 9.35 73.82
CA ALA A 288 -9.89 8.41 74.89
C ALA A 288 -8.70 8.11 75.83
N GLY A 289 -7.53 8.73 75.61
CA GLY A 289 -6.34 8.58 76.47
C GLY A 289 -5.57 7.27 76.27
N VAL A 290 -5.74 6.59 75.13
CA VAL A 290 -4.98 5.38 74.80
C VAL A 290 -3.53 5.75 74.46
N SER A 291 -2.54 4.92 74.84
CA SER A 291 -1.13 5.19 74.56
C SER A 291 -0.81 5.19 73.06
N ILE A 292 0.10 6.07 72.63
CA ILE A 292 0.50 6.24 71.23
C ILE A 292 1.00 4.90 70.63
N GLU A 293 1.74 4.12 71.42
CA GLU A 293 2.25 2.80 71.01
C GLU A 293 1.11 1.81 70.69
N LEU A 294 0.05 1.81 71.51
CA LEU A 294 -1.09 0.93 71.28
C LEU A 294 -1.95 1.40 70.09
N ILE A 295 -2.04 2.72 69.87
CA ILE A 295 -2.71 3.30 68.69
C ILE A 295 -1.95 2.95 67.41
N ALA A 296 -0.62 3.05 67.42
CA ALA A 296 0.24 2.68 66.30
C ALA A 296 0.08 1.20 65.94
N GLN A 297 0.08 0.32 66.95
CA GLN A 297 -0.13 -1.11 66.75
C GLN A 297 -1.53 -1.43 66.19
N SER A 298 -2.56 -0.69 66.62
CA SER A 298 -3.96 -0.98 66.25
C SER A 298 -4.36 -0.40 64.89
N THR A 299 -3.79 0.75 64.48
CA THR A 299 -4.17 1.45 63.24
C THR A 299 -3.15 1.25 62.12
N GLY A 300 -1.92 0.84 62.46
CA GLY A 300 -0.81 0.71 61.52
C GLY A 300 -0.25 2.06 61.04
N LEU A 301 -0.61 3.17 61.70
CA LEU A 301 0.00 4.48 61.49
C LEU A 301 1.31 4.58 62.28
N SER A 302 2.27 5.36 61.77
CA SER A 302 3.50 5.66 62.48
C SER A 302 3.24 6.54 63.71
N MET A 303 4.13 6.48 64.71
CA MET A 303 4.00 7.32 65.90
C MET A 303 4.08 8.82 65.55
N GLU A 304 4.83 9.21 64.51
CA GLU A 304 4.90 10.59 64.02
C GLU A 304 3.55 11.05 63.44
N GLU A 305 2.91 10.21 62.62
CA GLU A 305 1.57 10.49 62.08
C GLU A 305 0.54 10.64 63.21
N ILE A 306 0.59 9.78 64.24
CA ILE A 306 -0.33 9.84 65.39
C ILE A 306 -0.07 11.06 66.28
N ALA A 307 1.20 11.45 66.45
CA ALA A 307 1.55 12.66 67.19
C ALA A 307 1.01 13.93 66.50
N ALA A 308 1.03 13.94 65.16
CA ALA A 308 0.56 15.05 64.33
C ALA A 308 -0.98 15.13 64.15
N LEU A 309 -1.72 14.05 64.47
CA LEU A 309 -3.20 14.01 64.42
C LEU A 309 -3.89 14.78 65.54
#